data_AF-A0A522E8I9-F1
#
_entry.id   AF-A0A522E8I9-F1
#
_cell.length_a   1.000
_cell.length_b   1.000
_cell.length_c   1.000
_cell.angle_alpha   90.00
_cell.angle_beta   90.00
_cell.angle_gamma   90.00
#
_symmetry.space_group_name_H-M   'P 1'
#
loop_
_entity.id
_entity.type
_entity.pdbx_description
1 polymer ?
#
loop_
_entity_poly.entity_id
_entity_poly.type
_entity_poly.pdbx_seq_one_letter_code
_entity_poly.pdbx_strand_id
1 'polypeptide(L)'
;MAKLVTTFLLATLGCLFTRYHRLIIVLFFVSVHTSAQNPHFPKLKISVPCNDEFINNYKGKWLIHDPKLSPISVNDFHGEVMKRLNAMHNLVSQLYPEPTSADAGWVGEFAKTSFADEVKFVPVQDRDPEETKTRINPVYRYNYTCVLFPWFCTENPNEIMNMYPEGSSGSIVIRANDLEILNENYADGDEWRIEGRPIKRKMFAA
;
A
#
# COMPACT_ATOMS: atom_id res chain seq x y z
N MET A 1 -8.60 11.28 74.09
CA MET A 1 -9.61 11.11 73.02
C MET A 1 -9.11 11.42 71.61
N ALA A 2 -8.11 12.29 71.39
CA ALA A 2 -7.62 12.62 70.05
C ALA A 2 -6.80 11.53 69.32
N LYS A 3 -6.19 10.57 70.04
CA LYS A 3 -5.38 9.50 69.43
C LYS A 3 -6.19 8.33 68.84
N LEU A 4 -7.48 8.20 69.16
CA LEU A 4 -8.30 7.07 68.69
C LEU A 4 -8.98 7.36 67.33
N VAL A 5 -9.22 8.63 67.02
CA VAL A 5 -9.90 9.07 65.79
C VAL A 5 -8.96 9.01 64.58
N THR A 6 -7.67 9.31 64.77
CA THR A 6 -6.66 9.32 63.70
C THR A 6 -6.39 7.91 63.16
N THR A 7 -6.38 6.89 64.03
CA THR A 7 -6.11 5.50 63.64
C THR A 7 -7.26 4.90 62.83
N PHE A 8 -8.51 5.30 63.12
CA PHE A 8 -9.69 4.83 62.40
C PHE A 8 -9.83 5.45 61.00
N LEU A 9 -9.44 6.72 60.83
CA LEU A 9 -9.39 7.38 59.52
C LEU A 9 -8.30 6.78 58.61
N LEU A 10 -7.12 6.47 59.16
CA LEU A 10 -6.03 5.83 58.39
C LEU A 10 -6.39 4.41 57.93
N ALA A 11 -7.08 3.63 58.75
CA ALA A 11 -7.51 2.27 58.40
C ALA A 11 -8.59 2.25 57.30
N THR A 12 -9.52 3.21 57.33
CA THR A 12 -10.58 3.34 56.32
C THR A 12 -10.07 3.90 54.99
N LEU A 13 -9.15 4.87 55.02
CA LEU A 13 -8.45 5.36 53.82
C LEU A 13 -7.57 4.28 53.17
N GLY A 14 -6.86 3.45 53.95
CA GLY A 14 -6.04 2.35 53.42
C GLY A 14 -6.86 1.23 52.76
N CYS A 15 -8.06 0.95 53.26
CA CYS A 15 -8.98 -0.03 52.69
C CYS A 15 -9.66 0.47 51.39
N LEU A 16 -9.93 1.78 51.31
CA LEU A 16 -10.36 2.43 50.06
C LEU A 16 -9.24 2.42 49.01
N PHE A 17 -8.00 2.75 49.40
CA PHE A 17 -6.86 2.81 48.48
C PHE A 17 -6.55 1.44 47.82
N THR A 18 -6.66 0.36 48.58
CA THR A 18 -6.44 -1.00 48.06
C THR A 18 -7.57 -1.49 47.14
N ARG A 19 -8.82 -1.08 47.38
CA ARG A 19 -9.94 -1.32 46.44
C ARG A 19 -9.77 -0.53 45.13
N TYR A 20 -9.38 0.74 45.20
CA TYR A 20 -9.12 1.56 44.00
C TYR A 20 -7.93 1.05 43.19
N HIS A 21 -6.85 0.61 43.84
CA HIS A 21 -5.70 0.02 43.12
C HIS A 21 -6.06 -1.23 42.33
N ARG A 22 -6.87 -2.14 42.91
CA ARG A 22 -7.34 -3.33 42.18
C ARG A 22 -8.21 -2.94 40.99
N LEU A 23 -9.06 -1.92 41.14
CA LEU A 23 -9.93 -1.44 40.07
C LEU A 23 -9.13 -0.78 38.93
N ILE A 24 -8.10 0.01 39.27
CA ILE A 24 -7.17 0.63 38.32
C ILE A 24 -6.38 -0.44 37.55
N ILE A 25 -5.89 -1.47 38.25
CA ILE A 25 -5.16 -2.58 37.63
C ILE A 25 -6.08 -3.33 36.65
N VAL A 26 -7.32 -3.65 37.04
CA VAL A 26 -8.29 -4.30 36.15
C VAL A 26 -8.63 -3.41 34.96
N LEU A 27 -8.86 -2.10 35.15
CA LEU A 27 -9.11 -1.16 34.06
C LEU A 27 -7.90 -1.04 33.10
N PHE A 28 -6.69 -1.07 33.63
CA PHE A 28 -5.47 -1.07 32.82
C PHE A 28 -5.37 -2.37 32.01
N PHE A 29 -5.59 -3.54 32.62
CA PHE A 29 -5.59 -4.83 31.91
C PHE A 29 -6.71 -4.96 30.88
N VAL A 30 -7.91 -4.44 31.17
CA VAL A 30 -9.03 -4.36 30.22
C VAL A 30 -8.68 -3.43 29.07
N SER A 31 -8.10 -2.26 29.34
CA SER A 31 -7.68 -1.31 28.28
C SER A 31 -6.58 -1.87 27.40
N VAL A 32 -5.63 -2.62 27.99
CA VAL A 32 -4.57 -3.33 27.25
C VAL A 32 -5.16 -4.50 26.43
N HIS A 33 -6.15 -5.21 26.95
CA HIS A 33 -6.85 -6.27 26.21
C HIS A 33 -7.70 -5.73 25.06
N THR A 34 -8.43 -4.63 25.25
CA THR A 34 -9.22 -4.02 24.18
C THR A 34 -8.35 -3.32 23.14
N SER A 35 -7.18 -2.80 23.51
CA SER A 35 -6.19 -2.28 22.54
C SER A 35 -5.43 -3.39 21.80
N ALA A 36 -5.35 -4.60 22.35
CA ALA A 36 -4.72 -5.76 21.71
C ALA A 36 -5.64 -6.47 20.69
N GLN A 37 -6.94 -6.19 20.71
CA GLN A 37 -7.82 -6.51 19.59
C GLN A 37 -7.52 -5.52 18.47
N ASN A 38 -6.47 -5.81 17.69
CA ASN A 38 -6.07 -5.02 16.55
C ASN A 38 -7.28 -4.89 15.60
N PRO A 39 -8.00 -3.74 15.58
CA PRO A 39 -9.24 -3.59 14.82
C PRO A 39 -8.96 -3.45 13.33
N HIS A 40 -7.67 -3.45 12.94
CA HIS A 40 -7.24 -3.13 11.58
C HIS A 40 -7.63 -4.19 10.55
N PHE A 41 -7.95 -5.43 10.95
CA PHE A 41 -8.26 -6.51 10.03
C PHE A 41 -9.63 -7.12 10.31
N PRO A 42 -10.64 -6.88 9.44
CA PRO A 42 -11.97 -7.42 9.65
C PRO A 42 -11.95 -8.96 9.54
N LYS A 43 -12.44 -9.61 10.58
CA LYS A 43 -12.68 -11.05 10.62
C LYS A 43 -14.11 -11.34 10.15
N LEU A 44 -14.25 -12.28 9.22
CA LEU A 44 -15.53 -12.67 8.64
C LEU A 44 -15.82 -14.13 8.96
N LYS A 45 -17.05 -14.39 9.46
CA LYS A 45 -17.51 -15.75 9.72
C LYS A 45 -17.91 -16.44 8.43
N ILE A 46 -17.44 -17.66 8.23
CA ILE A 46 -17.77 -18.51 7.09
C ILE A 46 -18.53 -19.76 7.55
N SER A 47 -19.30 -20.36 6.65
CA SER A 47 -20.19 -21.51 6.96
C SER A 47 -19.49 -22.87 6.86
N VAL A 48 -18.28 -22.91 6.31
CA VAL A 48 -17.46 -24.11 6.12
C VAL A 48 -16.09 -23.92 6.77
N PRO A 49 -15.39 -24.99 7.18
CA PRO A 49 -14.02 -24.87 7.66
C PRO A 49 -13.10 -24.28 6.59
N CYS A 50 -12.25 -23.34 7.01
CA CYS A 50 -11.27 -22.68 6.18
C CYS A 50 -10.12 -23.64 5.89
N ASN A 51 -9.75 -23.70 4.61
CA ASN A 51 -8.57 -24.40 4.10
C ASN A 51 -8.08 -23.67 2.83
N ASP A 52 -6.94 -24.09 2.30
CA ASP A 52 -6.34 -23.46 1.11
C ASP A 52 -7.27 -23.53 -0.11
N GLU A 53 -8.00 -24.63 -0.29
CA GLU A 53 -8.97 -24.78 -1.38
C GLU A 53 -10.11 -23.76 -1.28
N PHE A 54 -10.66 -23.57 -0.08
CA PHE A 54 -11.68 -22.58 0.19
C PHE A 54 -11.16 -21.17 -0.07
N ILE A 55 -10.00 -20.81 0.48
CA ILE A 55 -9.41 -19.47 0.32
C ILE A 55 -9.11 -19.17 -1.16
N ASN A 56 -8.52 -20.12 -1.89
CA ASN A 56 -8.20 -19.94 -3.31
C ASN A 56 -9.45 -19.73 -4.19
N ASN A 57 -10.60 -20.23 -3.75
CA ASN A 57 -11.88 -20.06 -4.45
C ASN A 57 -12.81 -19.01 -3.80
N TYR A 58 -12.38 -18.39 -2.69
CA TYR A 58 -13.20 -17.43 -1.98
C TYR A 58 -13.33 -16.16 -2.83
N LYS A 59 -14.58 -15.76 -3.07
CA LYS A 59 -14.93 -14.61 -3.90
C LYS A 59 -14.82 -13.34 -3.08
N GLY A 60 -13.75 -12.59 -3.28
CA GLY A 60 -13.56 -11.27 -2.73
C GLY A 60 -14.37 -10.21 -3.47
N LYS A 61 -14.18 -8.95 -3.07
CA LYS A 61 -14.93 -7.81 -3.62
C LYS A 61 -13.99 -6.74 -4.17
N TRP A 62 -14.51 -6.00 -5.15
CA TRP A 62 -13.95 -4.71 -5.51
C TRP A 62 -14.26 -3.67 -4.43
N LEU A 63 -13.21 -3.11 -3.85
CA LEU A 63 -13.27 -2.07 -2.84
C LEU A 63 -13.48 -0.72 -3.52
N ILE A 64 -14.27 0.13 -2.87
CA ILE A 64 -14.52 1.49 -3.35
C ILE A 64 -13.20 2.27 -3.27
N HIS A 65 -12.85 2.92 -4.37
CA HIS A 65 -11.68 3.78 -4.48
C HIS A 65 -11.59 4.75 -3.28
N ASP A 66 -10.51 4.70 -2.51
CA ASP A 66 -10.25 5.71 -1.48
C ASP A 66 -9.58 6.93 -2.14
N PRO A 67 -10.31 8.07 -2.30
CA PRO A 67 -9.75 9.27 -2.91
C PRO A 67 -8.62 9.90 -2.09
N LYS A 68 -8.39 9.47 -0.85
CA LYS A 68 -7.32 10.01 0.01
C LYS A 68 -5.93 9.52 -0.38
N LEU A 69 -5.80 8.42 -1.12
CA LEU A 69 -4.52 7.79 -1.40
C LEU A 69 -3.78 8.32 -2.63
N SER A 70 -4.36 9.26 -3.39
CA SER A 70 -3.62 9.99 -4.42
C SER A 70 -4.28 11.35 -4.71
N PRO A 71 -3.70 12.47 -4.25
CA PRO A 71 -4.18 13.77 -4.68
C PRO A 71 -3.81 13.92 -6.16
N ILE A 72 -4.81 13.80 -7.05
CA ILE A 72 -4.72 14.32 -8.41
C ILE A 72 -4.65 15.84 -8.26
N SER A 73 -3.43 16.37 -8.03
CA SER A 73 -3.18 17.74 -7.59
C SER A 73 -3.36 18.81 -8.68
N VAL A 74 -3.97 18.45 -9.81
CA VAL A 74 -4.10 19.34 -10.96
C VAL A 74 -5.57 19.46 -11.37
N ASN A 75 -6.24 20.44 -10.78
CA ASN A 75 -7.66 20.74 -11.00
C ASN A 75 -8.00 20.90 -12.50
N ASP A 76 -7.09 21.42 -13.31
CA ASP A 76 -7.33 21.73 -14.73
C ASP A 76 -7.34 20.48 -15.64
N PHE A 77 -6.78 19.35 -15.19
CA PHE A 77 -6.67 18.12 -15.99
C PHE A 77 -7.49 16.95 -15.43
N HIS A 78 -8.18 17.17 -14.32
CA HIS A 78 -8.83 16.11 -13.54
C HIS A 78 -9.80 15.25 -14.38
N GLY A 79 -10.60 15.87 -15.26
CA GLY A 79 -11.60 15.15 -16.06
C GLY A 79 -11.01 14.13 -17.04
N GLU A 80 -10.08 14.55 -17.90
CA GLU A 80 -9.44 13.66 -18.90
C GLU A 80 -8.48 12.66 -18.25
N VAL A 81 -7.81 13.04 -17.16
CA VAL A 81 -6.96 12.14 -16.37
C VAL A 81 -7.82 11.01 -15.78
N MET A 82 -8.93 11.35 -15.12
CA MET A 82 -9.83 10.35 -14.57
C MET A 82 -10.45 9.47 -15.63
N LYS A 83 -10.77 10.00 -16.81
CA LYS A 83 -11.28 9.20 -17.93
C LYS A 83 -10.28 8.11 -18.35
N ARG A 84 -8.99 8.43 -18.44
CA ARG A 84 -7.94 7.45 -18.79
C ARG A 84 -7.74 6.42 -17.68
N LEU A 85 -7.67 6.86 -16.43
CA LEU A 85 -7.54 5.96 -15.27
C LEU A 85 -8.75 5.01 -15.15
N ASN A 86 -9.96 5.52 -15.36
CA ASN A 86 -11.17 4.70 -15.39
C ASN A 86 -11.18 3.72 -16.56
N ALA A 87 -10.65 4.10 -17.73
CA ALA A 87 -10.51 3.18 -18.85
C ALA A 87 -9.54 2.03 -18.52
N MET A 88 -8.41 2.32 -17.85
CA MET A 88 -7.49 1.30 -17.35
C MET A 88 -8.16 0.40 -16.31
N HIS A 89 -8.89 1.00 -15.36
CA HIS A 89 -9.66 0.25 -14.36
C HIS A 89 -10.68 -0.68 -15.01
N ASN A 90 -11.46 -0.18 -15.97
CA ASN A 90 -12.46 -0.95 -16.71
C ASN A 90 -11.84 -2.13 -17.46
N LEU A 91 -10.64 -1.96 -18.03
CA LEU A 91 -9.92 -3.06 -18.67
C LEU A 91 -9.55 -4.14 -17.64
N VAL A 92 -9.01 -3.74 -16.49
CA VAL A 92 -8.63 -4.69 -15.43
C VAL A 92 -9.85 -5.38 -14.84
N SER A 93 -10.94 -4.67 -14.59
CA SER A 93 -12.18 -5.26 -14.07
C SER A 93 -12.89 -6.15 -15.09
N GLN A 94 -12.72 -5.94 -16.39
CA GLN A 94 -13.20 -6.88 -17.41
C GLN A 94 -12.42 -8.19 -17.42
N LEU A 95 -11.09 -8.12 -17.25
CA LEU A 95 -10.23 -9.30 -17.18
C LEU A 95 -10.33 -10.04 -15.84
N TYR A 96 -10.66 -9.30 -14.78
CA TYR A 96 -10.77 -9.80 -13.41
C TYR A 96 -12.07 -9.32 -12.75
N PRO A 97 -13.24 -9.79 -13.22
CA PRO A 97 -14.54 -9.27 -12.81
C PRO A 97 -14.86 -9.57 -11.35
N GLU A 98 -14.39 -10.70 -10.85
CA GLU A 98 -14.61 -11.13 -9.47
C GLU A 98 -13.26 -11.56 -8.87
N PRO A 99 -12.69 -10.73 -7.98
CA PRO A 99 -11.44 -11.08 -7.34
C PRO A 99 -11.56 -12.38 -6.54
N THR A 100 -10.71 -13.35 -6.84
CA THR A 100 -10.61 -14.60 -6.06
C THR A 100 -9.48 -14.47 -5.04
N SER A 101 -9.63 -15.14 -3.89
CA SER A 101 -8.68 -15.19 -2.78
C SER A 101 -8.24 -13.85 -2.17
N ALA A 102 -8.79 -12.73 -2.64
CA ALA A 102 -8.44 -11.39 -2.20
C ALA A 102 -9.58 -10.41 -2.46
N ASP A 103 -9.68 -9.38 -1.64
CA ASP A 103 -10.36 -8.14 -2.03
C ASP A 103 -9.43 -7.31 -2.92
N ALA A 104 -9.98 -6.54 -3.86
CA ALA A 104 -9.20 -5.72 -4.77
C ALA A 104 -9.59 -4.24 -4.67
N GLY A 105 -8.62 -3.37 -4.38
CA GLY A 105 -8.78 -1.92 -4.48
C GLY A 105 -8.01 -1.38 -5.67
N TRP A 106 -8.26 -0.12 -6.05
CA TRP A 106 -7.41 0.55 -7.02
C TRP A 106 -7.17 2.01 -6.66
N VAL A 107 -6.04 2.54 -7.12
CA VAL A 107 -5.61 3.92 -6.96
C VAL A 107 -5.03 4.41 -8.28
N GLY A 108 -5.26 5.68 -8.61
CA GLY A 108 -4.70 6.34 -9.77
C GLY A 108 -3.82 7.54 -9.40
N GLU A 109 -2.63 7.62 -9.97
CA GLU A 109 -1.70 8.74 -9.84
C GLU A 109 -1.53 9.45 -11.20
N PHE A 110 -1.33 10.77 -11.12
CA PHE A 110 -0.98 11.62 -12.24
C PHE A 110 0.14 12.57 -11.85
N ALA A 111 1.15 12.68 -12.70
CA ALA A 111 2.24 13.63 -12.50
C ALA A 111 2.84 14.08 -13.83
N LYS A 112 3.61 15.17 -13.78
CA LYS A 112 4.47 15.58 -14.87
C LYS A 112 5.78 14.80 -14.80
N THR A 113 6.26 14.36 -15.96
CA THR A 113 7.59 13.77 -16.15
C THR A 113 8.18 14.31 -17.45
N SER A 114 9.21 13.68 -17.99
CA SER A 114 9.79 14.01 -19.29
C SER A 114 10.14 12.78 -20.10
N PHE A 115 10.17 12.91 -21.43
CA PHE A 115 10.49 11.83 -22.36
C PHE A 115 11.37 12.35 -23.50
N ALA A 116 12.38 11.56 -23.87
CA ALA A 116 13.35 11.92 -24.91
C ALA A 116 14.02 13.29 -24.66
N ASP A 117 14.47 13.52 -23.43
CA ASP A 117 15.23 14.72 -23.08
C ASP A 117 16.54 14.78 -23.88
N GLU A 118 16.95 15.99 -24.25
CA GLU A 118 18.31 16.19 -24.76
C GLU A 118 19.26 16.18 -23.56
N VAL A 119 20.22 15.27 -23.60
CA VAL A 119 21.20 15.08 -22.52
C VAL A 119 22.60 15.29 -23.06
N LYS A 120 23.45 15.91 -22.24
CA LYS A 120 24.89 15.99 -22.45
C LYS A 120 25.56 15.11 -21.41
N PHE A 121 26.43 14.22 -21.88
CA PHE A 121 27.31 13.45 -21.01
C PHE A 121 28.59 14.24 -20.75
N VAL A 122 28.82 14.58 -19.49
CA VAL A 122 30.03 15.25 -19.03
C VAL A 122 30.99 14.18 -18.50
N PRO A 123 32.14 13.94 -19.16
CA PRO A 123 33.12 12.99 -18.65
C PRO A 123 33.58 13.42 -17.25
N VAL A 124 33.62 12.47 -16.32
CA VAL A 124 34.27 12.67 -15.02
C VAL A 124 35.37 11.64 -14.85
N GLN A 125 36.49 12.07 -14.28
CA GLN A 125 37.60 11.16 -14.00
C GLN A 125 37.17 10.10 -12.98
N ASP A 126 37.53 8.84 -13.22
CA ASP A 126 37.33 7.69 -12.33
C ASP A 126 35.88 7.28 -12.03
N ARG A 127 34.89 7.73 -12.83
CA ARG A 127 33.49 7.27 -12.73
C ARG A 127 32.72 7.44 -14.04
N ASP A 128 31.48 6.93 -14.06
CA ASP A 128 30.55 7.14 -15.16
C ASP A 128 30.37 8.64 -15.48
N PRO A 129 30.26 9.02 -16.76
CA PRO A 129 29.92 10.39 -17.15
C PRO A 129 28.64 10.85 -16.47
N GLU A 130 28.65 12.09 -15.99
CA GLU A 130 27.44 12.71 -15.45
C GLU A 130 26.50 13.08 -16.60
N GLU A 131 25.25 12.68 -16.48
CA GLU A 131 24.19 13.08 -17.38
C GLU A 131 23.65 14.45 -16.95
N THR A 132 23.72 15.43 -17.84
CA THR A 132 23.10 16.74 -17.64
C THR A 132 22.04 16.97 -18.71
N LYS A 133 20.79 17.18 -18.28
CA LYS A 133 19.68 17.52 -19.19
C LYS A 133 19.90 18.93 -19.76
N THR A 134 20.08 19.05 -21.08
CA THR A 134 20.21 20.32 -21.81
C THR A 134 18.88 20.83 -22.33
N ARG A 135 17.93 19.93 -22.57
CA ARG A 135 16.54 20.27 -22.90
C ARG A 135 15.60 19.23 -22.32
N ILE A 136 14.59 19.71 -21.60
CA ILE A 136 13.55 18.86 -21.01
C ILE A 136 12.33 18.88 -21.93
N ASN A 137 11.86 17.69 -22.30
CA ASN A 137 10.65 17.49 -23.10
C ASN A 137 9.54 16.95 -22.19
N PRO A 138 8.69 17.84 -21.62
CA PRO A 138 7.73 17.45 -20.61
C PRO A 138 6.62 16.58 -21.19
N VAL A 139 6.27 15.52 -20.47
CA VAL A 139 5.12 14.67 -20.75
C VAL A 139 4.33 14.41 -19.45
N TYR A 140 3.13 13.86 -19.59
CA TYR A 140 2.32 13.45 -18.44
C TYR A 140 2.44 11.96 -18.22
N ARG A 141 2.77 11.55 -17.00
CA ARG A 141 2.73 10.16 -16.57
C ARG A 141 1.41 9.84 -15.88
N TYR A 142 0.96 8.61 -16.08
CA TYR A 142 -0.23 8.03 -15.45
C TYR A 142 0.18 6.71 -14.82
N ASN A 143 -0.24 6.49 -13.58
CA ASN A 143 -0.03 5.23 -12.90
C ASN A 143 -1.37 4.73 -12.37
N TYR A 144 -1.80 3.56 -12.85
CA TYR A 144 -2.92 2.83 -12.27
C TYR A 144 -2.36 1.68 -11.46
N THR A 145 -2.76 1.57 -10.19
CA THR A 145 -2.38 0.47 -9.32
C THR A 145 -3.63 -0.22 -8.79
N CYS A 146 -3.83 -1.49 -9.17
CA CYS A 146 -4.77 -2.39 -8.51
C CYS A 146 -4.04 -3.06 -7.35
N VAL A 147 -4.53 -2.91 -6.12
CA VAL A 147 -3.94 -3.47 -4.90
C VAL A 147 -4.75 -4.68 -4.45
N LEU A 148 -4.08 -5.80 -4.18
CA LEU A 148 -4.73 -7.04 -3.75
C LEU A 148 -4.55 -7.26 -2.24
N PHE A 149 -5.68 -7.42 -1.55
CA PHE A 149 -5.78 -7.66 -0.12
C PHE A 149 -6.20 -9.11 0.12
N PRO A 150 -5.23 -10.04 0.25
CA PRO A 150 -5.51 -11.46 0.35
C PRO A 150 -6.35 -11.81 1.59
N TRP A 151 -7.19 -12.82 1.42
CA TRP A 151 -7.89 -13.49 2.50
C TRP A 151 -7.03 -14.64 3.05
N PHE A 152 -7.08 -14.83 4.37
CA PHE A 152 -6.37 -15.88 5.08
C PHE A 152 -7.29 -16.58 6.07
N CYS A 153 -7.04 -17.87 6.32
CA CYS A 153 -7.63 -18.58 7.44
C CYS A 153 -7.11 -18.02 8.76
N THR A 154 -7.97 -17.91 9.76
CA THR A 154 -7.54 -17.60 11.13
C THR A 154 -7.38 -18.90 11.93
N GLU A 155 -6.98 -18.79 13.20
CA GLU A 155 -6.97 -19.94 14.13
C GLU A 155 -8.37 -20.55 14.32
N ASN A 156 -9.43 -19.76 14.08
CA ASN A 156 -10.79 -20.28 14.09
C ASN A 156 -11.12 -20.83 12.68
N PRO A 157 -11.42 -22.13 12.55
CA PRO A 157 -11.67 -22.74 11.25
C PRO A 157 -12.87 -22.12 10.53
N ASN A 158 -13.82 -21.49 11.23
CA ASN A 158 -15.00 -20.89 10.59
C ASN A 158 -14.85 -19.37 10.44
N GLU A 159 -13.63 -18.88 10.34
CA GLU A 159 -13.31 -17.47 10.21
C GLU A 159 -12.18 -17.24 9.20
N ILE A 160 -12.33 -16.17 8.43
CA ILE A 160 -11.29 -15.65 7.55
C ILE A 160 -11.00 -14.20 7.92
N MET A 161 -9.81 -13.73 7.57
CA MET A 161 -9.43 -12.33 7.72
C MET A 161 -8.74 -11.83 6.46
N ASN A 162 -8.90 -10.55 6.14
CA ASN A 162 -8.06 -9.88 5.16
C ASN A 162 -7.21 -8.82 5.86
N MET A 163 -6.15 -8.38 5.19
CA MET A 163 -5.29 -7.35 5.74
C MET A 163 -5.66 -5.92 5.28
N TYR A 164 -6.84 -5.71 4.68
CA TYR A 164 -7.25 -4.37 4.24
C TYR A 164 -7.48 -3.43 5.45
N PRO A 165 -6.99 -2.18 5.44
CA PRO A 165 -6.30 -1.49 4.34
C PRO A 165 -4.76 -1.56 4.38
N GLU A 166 -4.14 -2.20 5.37
CA GLU A 166 -2.69 -2.08 5.61
C GLU A 166 -1.83 -3.15 4.94
N GLY A 167 -2.31 -4.39 4.82
CA GLY A 167 -1.57 -5.49 4.21
C GLY A 167 -2.02 -5.77 2.80
N SER A 168 -1.11 -5.53 1.86
CA SER A 168 -1.20 -5.99 0.48
C SER A 168 -0.20 -7.11 0.25
N SER A 169 -0.54 -8.06 -0.63
CA SER A 169 0.41 -9.10 -1.08
C SER A 169 0.91 -8.88 -2.51
N GLY A 170 0.33 -7.90 -3.22
CA GLY A 170 0.66 -7.68 -4.61
C GLY A 170 -0.16 -6.56 -5.25
N SER A 171 0.29 -6.15 -6.41
CA SER A 171 -0.41 -5.17 -7.22
C SER A 171 -0.27 -5.43 -8.71
N ILE A 172 -1.29 -5.04 -9.47
CA ILE A 172 -1.20 -4.89 -10.92
C ILE A 172 -0.97 -3.41 -11.18
N VAL A 173 0.18 -3.08 -11.76
CA VAL A 173 0.57 -1.70 -12.04
C VAL A 173 0.58 -1.46 -13.55
N ILE A 174 -0.22 -0.50 -14.01
CA ILE A 174 -0.22 -0.03 -15.39
C ILE A 174 0.38 1.38 -15.40
N ARG A 175 1.57 1.49 -15.99
CA ARG A 175 2.31 2.73 -16.15
C ARG A 175 2.22 3.21 -17.58
N ALA A 176 1.74 4.43 -17.79
CA ALA A 176 1.71 5.07 -19.11
C ALA A 176 2.56 6.33 -19.10
N ASN A 177 3.46 6.44 -20.08
CA ASN A 177 4.46 7.51 -20.20
C ASN A 177 5.33 7.67 -18.93
N ASP A 178 5.48 6.61 -18.14
CA ASP A 178 6.40 6.55 -17.00
C ASP A 178 7.50 5.58 -17.38
N LEU A 179 8.66 6.13 -17.74
CA LEU A 179 9.87 5.35 -17.95
C LEU A 179 10.60 5.31 -16.62
N GLU A 180 10.16 4.43 -15.71
CA GLU A 180 11.11 3.89 -14.76
C GLU A 180 12.13 3.15 -15.62
N ILE A 181 13.32 3.75 -15.76
CA ILE A 181 14.38 3.20 -16.59
C ILE A 181 14.64 1.77 -16.09
N LEU A 182 14.20 0.79 -16.87
CA LEU A 182 14.55 -0.61 -16.67
C LEU A 182 16.08 -0.66 -16.54
N ASN A 183 16.59 -1.40 -15.57
CA ASN A 183 18.02 -1.50 -15.30
C ASN A 183 18.79 -1.69 -16.62
N GLU A 184 19.49 -0.63 -17.05
CA GLU A 184 20.13 -0.57 -18.38
C GLU A 184 21.36 -1.49 -18.48
N ASN A 185 21.67 -2.25 -17.42
CA ASN A 185 22.58 -3.40 -17.44
C ASN A 185 21.92 -4.61 -18.14
N TYR A 186 21.48 -4.45 -19.39
CA TYR A 186 21.10 -5.57 -20.25
C TYR A 186 22.37 -6.32 -20.66
N ALA A 187 22.84 -7.22 -19.78
CA ALA A 187 23.84 -8.22 -20.12
C ALA A 187 23.31 -9.22 -21.17
N ASP A 188 21.98 -9.35 -21.28
CA ASP A 188 21.31 -10.36 -22.10
C ASP A 188 20.43 -9.73 -23.19
N GLY A 189 21.08 -9.33 -24.29
CA GLY A 189 20.70 -9.79 -25.63
C GLY A 189 19.57 -9.11 -26.41
N ASP A 190 18.52 -8.60 -25.77
CA ASP A 190 17.47 -7.92 -26.53
C ASP A 190 17.84 -6.46 -26.73
N GLU A 191 18.39 -6.10 -27.90
CA GLU A 191 18.64 -4.71 -28.26
C GLU A 191 17.30 -4.01 -28.51
N TRP A 192 16.79 -3.30 -27.50
CA TRP A 192 15.63 -2.43 -27.70
C TRP A 192 15.99 -1.36 -28.73
N ARG A 193 15.12 -1.12 -29.71
CA ARG A 193 15.35 -0.15 -30.78
C ARG A 193 14.17 0.81 -30.93
N ILE A 194 14.47 2.10 -31.14
CA ILE A 194 13.50 3.10 -31.61
C ILE A 194 13.92 3.50 -33.01
N GLU A 195 13.05 3.30 -34.01
CA GLU A 195 13.34 3.59 -35.42
C GLU A 195 14.64 2.94 -35.94
N GLY A 196 14.90 1.70 -35.49
CA GLY A 196 16.11 0.96 -35.86
C GLY A 196 17.38 1.37 -35.13
N ARG A 197 17.33 2.40 -34.27
CA ARG A 197 18.46 2.84 -33.43
C ARG A 197 18.44 2.14 -32.08
N PRO A 198 19.56 1.54 -31.64
CA PRO A 198 19.61 0.85 -30.36
C PRO A 198 19.46 1.85 -29.19
N ILE A 199 18.67 1.47 -28.19
CA ILE A 199 18.59 2.15 -26.90
C ILE A 199 19.73 1.58 -26.04
N LYS A 200 20.80 2.35 -25.84
CA LYS A 200 21.94 1.98 -25.00
C LYS A 200 22.28 3.14 -24.07
N ARG A 201 22.50 2.87 -22.78
CA ARG A 201 23.32 3.77 -21.96
C ARG A 201 24.73 3.76 -22.54
N LYS A 202 25.38 4.91 -22.63
CA LYS A 202 26.80 4.96 -23.00
C LYS A 202 27.62 4.38 -21.84
N MET A 203 27.80 3.07 -21.81
CA MET A 203 28.78 2.43 -20.94
C MET A 203 30.16 2.63 -21.56
N PHE A 204 31.11 3.15 -20.79
CA PHE A 204 32.51 3.05 -21.16
C PHE A 204 33.09 1.77 -20.56
N ALA A 205 33.93 1.10 -21.35
CA ALA A 205 34.59 -0.14 -20.98
C ALA A 205 35.38 0.01 -19.68
N ALA A 206 35.35 -1.05 -18.85
CA ALA A 206 36.28 -1.23 -17.75
C ALA A 206 37.74 -1.25 -18.23
#